data_AF-E9HCQ0-F1
#
_entry.id   AF-E9HCQ0-F1
#
_cell.length_a   1.000
_cell.length_b   1.000
_cell.length_c   1.000
_cell.angle_alpha   90.00
_cell.angle_beta   90.00
_cell.angle_gamma   90.00
#
_symmetry.space_group_name_H-M   'P 1'
#
loop_
_entity.id
_entity.type
_entity.pdbx_description
1 polymer ?
#
loop_
_entity_poly.entity_id
_entity_poly.type
_entity_poly.pdbx_seq_one_letter_code
_entity_poly.pdbx_strand_id
1 'polypeptide(L)' 'MKFDGFPDYGEDMEPEKRGKLADHALVLMFRPYRAKWVQPIGVYATSGAASSSMLQNLVIIAIAALQTVGAIVST' A
#
# COMPACT_ATOMS: atom_id res chain seq x y z
N MET A 1 10.17 9.17 -20.34
CA MET A 1 9.18 8.80 -19.31
C MET A 1 9.95 8.56 -18.03
N LYS A 2 9.75 9.38 -16.99
CA LYS A 2 10.38 9.18 -15.68
C LYS A 2 9.32 8.54 -14.80
N PHE A 3 9.50 7.26 -14.50
CA PHE A 3 8.64 6.54 -13.57
C PHE A 3 9.21 6.80 -12.18
N ASP A 4 8.67 7.79 -11.48
CA ASP A 4 8.94 7.93 -10.05
C ASP A 4 8.24 6.74 -9.39
N GLY A 5 9.03 5.82 -8.83
CA GLY A 5 8.53 4.58 -8.24
C GLY A 5 7.46 4.83 -7.17
N PHE A 6 6.64 3.83 -6.91
CA PHE A 6 5.64 3.92 -5.84
C PHE A 6 6.34 4.19 -4.48
N PRO A 7 5.70 4.94 -3.57
CA PRO A 7 6.19 5.06 -2.20
C PRO A 7 6.39 3.68 -1.60
N ASP A 8 7.61 3.40 -1.14
CA ASP A 8 7.94 2.16 -0.43
C ASP A 8 7.52 2.33 1.03
N TYR A 9 6.53 1.55 1.46
CA TYR A 9 6.04 1.52 2.84
C TYR A 9 6.69 0.39 3.66
N GLY A 10 7.74 -0.25 3.13
CA GLY A 10 8.42 -1.41 3.69
C GLY A 10 9.42 -1.12 4.82
N GLU A 11 9.46 0.09 5.40
CA GLU A 11 10.38 0.39 6.51
C GLU A 11 10.08 -0.45 7.77
N ASP A 12 8.83 -0.92 7.94
CA ASP A 12 8.38 -1.77 9.05
C ASP A 12 8.51 -3.27 8.75
N MET A 13 9.63 -3.71 8.17
CA MET A 13 9.87 -5.13 7.92
C MET A 13 10.10 -5.90 9.21
N GLU A 14 9.21 -6.86 9.49
CA GLU A 14 9.34 -7.85 10.56
C GLU A 14 10.75 -8.48 10.53
N PRO A 15 11.47 -8.54 11.67
CA PRO A 15 12.85 -9.03 11.72
C PRO A 15 13.05 -10.42 11.07
N GLU A 16 12.04 -11.27 11.19
CA GLU A 16 11.98 -12.66 10.69
C GLU A 16 11.90 -12.75 9.15
N LYS A 17 11.56 -11.64 8.50
CA LYS A 17 11.47 -11.51 7.03
C LYS A 17 12.69 -10.82 6.43
N ARG A 18 13.61 -10.30 7.25
CA ARG A 18 14.86 -9.68 6.77
C ARG A 18 15.71 -10.68 6.00
N GLY A 19 16.21 -10.27 4.83
CA GLY A 19 17.06 -11.10 3.97
C GLY A 19 16.32 -12.16 3.13
N LYS A 20 15.00 -12.28 3.27
CA LYS A 20 14.18 -13.12 2.37
C LYS A 20 13.72 -12.32 1.16
N LEU A 21 13.69 -12.96 0.00
CA LEU A 21 13.08 -12.38 -1.19
C LEU A 21 11.57 -12.33 -1.03
N ALA A 22 10.95 -11.24 -1.49
CA ALA A 22 9.50 -11.15 -1.53
C ALA A 22 8.94 -12.13 -2.58
N ASP A 23 7.91 -12.86 -2.19
CA ASP A 23 7.17 -13.80 -3.05
C ASP A 23 5.69 -13.41 -3.18
N HIS A 24 5.23 -12.43 -2.39
CA HIS A 24 3.90 -11.85 -2.45
C HIS A 24 3.98 -10.32 -2.49
N ALA A 25 3.06 -9.70 -3.21
CA ALA A 25 2.89 -8.26 -3.26
C ALA A 25 1.43 -7.89 -3.02
N LEU A 26 1.19 -7.09 -1.98
CA LEU A 26 -0.09 -6.43 -1.75
C LEU A 26 -0.11 -5.11 -2.50
N VAL A 27 -1.11 -4.92 -3.36
CA VAL A 27 -1.30 -3.67 -4.11
C VAL A 27 -2.50 -2.93 -3.55
N LEU A 28 -2.30 -1.68 -3.12
CA LEU A 28 -3.34 -0.79 -2.64
C LEU A 28 -3.90 -0.02 -3.83
N MET A 29 -5.21 -0.17 -4.08
CA MET A 29 -5.89 0.43 -5.22
C MET A 29 -6.90 1.48 -4.74
N PHE A 30 -6.83 2.68 -5.30
CA PHE A 30 -7.87 3.68 -5.15
C PHE A 30 -8.89 3.57 -6.29
N ARG A 31 -10.17 3.53 -5.92
CA ARG A 31 -11.31 3.56 -6.84
C ARG A 31 -12.29 4.64 -6.39
N PRO A 32 -12.47 5.72 -7.15
CA PRO A 32 -13.48 6.72 -6.83
C PRO A 32 -14.90 6.14 -6.96
N TYR A 33 -15.80 6.59 -6.09
CA TYR A 33 -17.19 6.13 -6.08
C TYR A 33 -17.97 6.52 -7.36
N ARG A 34 -17.77 7.75 -7.85
CA ARG A 34 -18.53 8.32 -8.99
C ARG A 34 -17.81 8.25 -10.34
N ALA A 35 -16.61 7.67 -10.39
CA ALA A 35 -15.82 7.60 -11.62
C ALA A 35 -15.48 6.16 -11.98
N LYS A 36 -15.21 5.91 -13.26
CA LYS A 36 -14.90 4.57 -13.79
C LYS A 36 -13.41 4.39 -14.05
N TRP A 37 -12.58 4.79 -13.10
CA TRP A 37 -11.13 4.57 -13.15
C TRP A 37 -10.64 3.96 -11.84
N VAL A 38 -9.46 3.34 -11.90
CA VAL A 38 -8.74 2.78 -10.76
C VAL A 38 -7.27 3.17 -10.87
N GLN A 39 -6.62 3.40 -9.74
CA GLN A 39 -5.20 3.74 -9.69
C GLN A 39 -4.52 2.98 -8.55
N PRO A 40 -3.38 2.32 -8.81
CA PRO A 40 -2.51 1.84 -7.75
C PRO A 40 -1.92 3.02 -6.99
N ILE A 41 -2.04 3.03 -5.67
CA ILE A 41 -1.54 4.11 -4.79
C ILE A 41 -0.40 3.67 -3.88
N GLY A 42 -0.13 2.38 -3.80
CA GLY A 42 0.97 1.84 -3.01
C GLY A 42 1.14 0.34 -3.22
N VAL A 43 2.33 -0.17 -2.94
CA VAL A 43 2.67 -1.59 -3.00
C VAL A 43 3.42 -1.96 -1.72
N TYR A 44 3.10 -3.12 -1.17
CA TYR A 44 3.85 -3.74 -0.08
C TYR A 44 4.29 -5.14 -0.49
N ALA A 45 5.60 -5.31 -0.67
CA ALA A 45 6.20 -6.58 -1.04
C ALA A 45 6.72 -7.30 0.20
N THR A 46 6.40 -8.58 0.37
CA THR A 46 6.78 -9.35 1.56
C THR A 46 6.99 -10.83 1.24
N SER A 47 7.74 -11.53 2.09
CA SER A 47 7.83 -12.99 2.05
C SER A 47 6.66 -13.59 2.83
N GLY A 48 5.81 -14.36 2.16
CA GLY A 48 4.53 -14.84 2.66
C GLY A 48 3.45 -13.75 2.74
N ALA A 49 2.30 -14.07 3.32
CA ALA A 49 1.20 -13.12 3.46
C ALA A 49 1.57 -11.93 4.37
N ALA A 50 0.96 -10.77 4.09
CA ALA A 50 0.98 -9.63 5.00
C ALA A 50 0.21 -9.97 6.29
N SER A 51 0.77 -9.65 7.45
CA SER A 51 0.11 -9.87 8.74
C SER A 51 -1.09 -8.92 8.92
N SER A 52 -2.04 -9.29 9.77
CA SER A 52 -3.21 -8.45 10.05
C SER A 52 -2.85 -7.08 10.61
N SER A 53 -1.83 -7.01 11.47
CA SER A 53 -1.31 -5.73 12.00
C SER A 53 -0.74 -4.85 10.89
N MET A 54 0.03 -5.44 9.98
CA MET A 54 0.61 -4.73 8.84
C MET A 54 -0.47 -4.24 7.87
N LEU A 55 -1.47 -5.08 7.58
CA LEU A 55 -2.61 -4.70 6.73
C LEU A 55 -3.35 -3.48 7.28
N GLN A 56 -3.63 -3.47 8.59
CA GLN A 56 -4.30 -2.33 9.24
C GLN A 56 -3.45 -1.05 9.15
N ASN A 57 -2.15 -1.15 9.41
CA ASN A 57 -1.24 -0.01 9.31
C ASN A 57 -1.21 0.55 7.87
N LEU A 58 -1.03 -0.31 6.87
CA LEU A 58 -0.98 0.07 5.45
C LEU A 58 -2.28 0.73 4.99
N VAL A 59 -3.43 0.27 5.47
CA VAL A 59 -4.73 0.90 5.16
C VAL A 59 -4.83 2.30 5.77
N ILE A 60 -4.41 2.49 7.02
CA ILE A 60 -4.41 3.81 7.69
C ILE A 60 -3.49 4.77 6.94
N ILE A 61 -2.28 4.34 6.59
CA ILE A 61 -1.32 5.15 5.83
C ILE A 61 -1.90 5.54 4.45
N ALA A 62 -2.53 4.60 3.75
CA ALA A 62 -3.16 4.88 2.46
C ALA A 62 -4.31 5.88 2.55
N ILE A 63 -5.18 5.76 3.58
CA ILE A 63 -6.27 6.71 3.83
C ILE A 63 -5.70 8.09 4.15
N ALA A 64 -4.69 8.16 5.01
CA ALA A 64 -4.03 9.43 5.36
C ALA A 64 -3.41 10.10 4.12
N ALA A 65 -2.71 9.33 3.28
CA ALA A 65 -2.14 9.82 2.02
C ALA A 65 -3.22 10.37 1.08
N LEU A 66 -4.33 9.64 0.90
CA LEU A 66 -5.48 10.10 0.10
C LEU A 66 -6.11 11.38 0.67
N GLN A 67 -6.21 11.48 2.00
CA GLN A 67 -6.73 12.67 2.66
C GLN A 67 -5.87 13.92 2.39
N THR A 68 -4.54 13.78 2.30
CA THR A 68 -3.64 14.92 1.99
C THR A 68 -3.90 15.53 0.60
N VAL A 69 -4.44 14.75 -0.34
CA VAL A 69 -4.81 15.21 -1.69
C VAL A 69 -6.31 15.51 -1.83
N GLY A 70 -7.04 15.55 -0.71
CA GLY A 70 -8.47 15.87 -0.65
C GLY A 70 -9.40 14.72 -1.04
N ALA A 71 -8.88 13.50 -1.22
CA ALA A 71 -9.72 12.33 -1.45
C ALA A 71 -10.26 11.80 -0.12
N ILE A 72 -11.59 11.68 -0.03
CA ILE A 72 -12.28 11.16 1.15
C ILE A 72 -12.57 9.67 0.94
N VAL A 73 -12.04 8.83 1.83
CA VAL A 73 -12.32 7.40 1.87
C VAL A 73 -13.42 7.16 2.90
N SER A 74 -14.54 6.57 2.46
CA SER A 74 -15.57 6.06 3.37
C SER A 74 -15.31 4.57 3.56
N THR A 75 -15.10 4.16 4.82
CA THR A 75 -14.99 2.75 5.23
C THR A 75 -16.35 2.14 5.47
#